data_AF-A0A822AIK0-F1
#
_entry.id   AF-A0A822AIK0-F1
#
_cell.length_a   1.000
_cell.length_b   1.000
_cell.length_c   1.000
_cell.angle_alpha   90.00
_cell.angle_beta   90.00
_cell.angle_gamma   90.00
#
_symmetry.space_group_name_H-M   'P 1'
#
loop_
_entity.id
_entity.type
_entity.pdbx_description
1 polymer ?
#
loop_
_entity_poly.entity_id
_entity_poly.type
_entity_poly.pdbx_seq_one_letter_code
_entity_poly.pdbx_strand_id
1 'polypeptide(L)'
;LTSATAWKPSDWLEQITRGLVFVDFHNASESNIDYKVIDLINGIEEQITETSHRRIQPIEEPSYLFEMIKWHYKQNSRIERLINPAESFPIEESYINLAIVDSKEQQGKEKKLRDANQHETIMGTFEDIYGVKTPINVKDIFNTCKEVGKKVLVFGRAGIGKSTFCRYVSHQWAKNALWPEYNLVVLISLRSLTENRYSPLSSGKSYSLVDIVAKEYFSHDLSEEDTSLLRKQLNKRTVLWLLDGYDEIVQNVPSHLQHVFEQLLNTPHH
;
A
#
# COMPACT_ATOMS: atom_id res chain seq x y z
N LEU A 1 12.02 -45.63 7.23
CA LEU A 1 11.04 -44.65 7.76
C LEU A 1 11.80 -43.36 7.95
N THR A 2 11.66 -42.25 7.24
CA THR A 2 10.85 -41.76 6.12
C THR A 2 11.66 -40.56 5.64
N SER A 3 11.73 -40.36 4.32
CA SER A 3 12.48 -39.29 3.67
C SER A 3 12.27 -37.93 4.37
N ALA A 4 13.35 -37.29 4.80
CA ALA A 4 13.33 -35.87 5.14
C ALA A 4 12.94 -35.13 3.85
N THR A 5 11.69 -34.67 3.81
CA THR A 5 11.17 -33.83 2.75
C THR A 5 12.01 -32.56 2.73
N ALA A 6 12.92 -32.47 1.76
CA ALA A 6 13.53 -31.22 1.37
C ALA A 6 12.39 -30.21 1.21
N TRP A 7 12.42 -29.16 2.00
CA TRP A 7 11.42 -28.10 1.96
C TRP A 7 11.31 -27.61 0.52
N LYS A 8 10.13 -27.73 -0.08
CA LYS A 8 9.85 -27.24 -1.43
C LYS A 8 9.18 -25.87 -1.30
N PRO A 9 9.77 -24.80 -1.85
CA PRO A 9 9.09 -23.52 -1.91
C PRO A 9 7.77 -23.65 -2.68
N SER A 10 6.74 -22.92 -2.27
CA SER A 10 5.52 -22.77 -3.07
C SER A 10 5.83 -22.13 -4.43
N ASP A 11 5.04 -22.40 -5.47
CA ASP A 11 5.28 -21.99 -6.87
C ASP A 11 5.75 -20.55 -7.08
N TRP A 12 5.21 -19.58 -6.32
CA TRP A 12 5.61 -18.18 -6.42
C TRP A 12 7.00 -17.91 -5.81
N LEU A 13 7.34 -18.63 -4.74
CA LEU A 13 8.63 -18.54 -4.08
C LEU A 13 9.69 -19.29 -4.90
N GLU A 14 9.34 -20.39 -5.56
CA GLU A 14 10.22 -21.10 -6.48
C GLU A 14 10.68 -20.21 -7.65
N GLN A 15 9.81 -19.33 -8.16
CA GLN A 15 10.19 -18.35 -9.18
C GLN A 15 11.19 -17.30 -8.68
N ILE A 16 11.06 -16.87 -7.42
CA ILE A 16 11.94 -15.87 -6.81
C ILE A 16 13.25 -16.50 -6.35
N THR A 17 13.22 -17.73 -5.87
CA THR A 17 14.40 -18.48 -5.44
C THR A 17 15.09 -19.20 -6.59
N ARG A 18 14.58 -19.05 -7.83
CA ARG A 18 15.13 -19.72 -9.00
C ARG A 18 16.52 -19.17 -9.31
N GLY A 19 17.56 -19.95 -9.00
CA GLY A 19 18.95 -19.55 -9.17
C GLY A 19 19.59 -18.97 -7.90
N LEU A 20 18.88 -18.93 -6.77
CA LEU A 20 19.50 -18.69 -5.47
C LEU A 20 20.18 -19.97 -4.97
N VAL A 21 21.40 -19.83 -4.48
CA VAL A 21 22.11 -20.90 -3.77
C VAL A 21 21.58 -20.93 -2.34
N PHE A 22 21.05 -22.08 -1.94
CA PHE A 22 20.57 -22.30 -0.58
C PHE A 22 21.61 -23.09 0.22
N VAL A 23 21.88 -22.62 1.44
CA VAL A 23 22.67 -23.36 2.42
C VAL A 23 21.72 -23.90 3.50
N ASP A 24 21.62 -25.22 3.59
CA ASP A 24 20.77 -25.87 4.60
C ASP A 24 21.41 -25.81 5.99
N PHE A 25 20.72 -25.20 6.95
CA PHE A 25 21.15 -25.18 8.35
C PHE A 25 20.38 -26.16 9.25
N HIS A 26 19.43 -26.94 8.70
CA HIS A 26 18.61 -27.85 9.49
C HIS A 26 19.43 -28.96 10.18
N ASN A 27 20.60 -29.32 9.64
CA ASN A 27 21.53 -30.28 10.23
C ASN A 27 22.79 -29.63 10.81
N ALA A 28 22.74 -28.34 11.16
CA ALA A 28 23.88 -27.64 11.73
C ALA A 28 24.33 -28.26 13.06
N SER A 29 25.64 -28.43 13.22
CA SER A 29 26.31 -28.95 14.42
C SER A 29 27.71 -28.33 14.54
N GLU A 30 28.33 -28.43 15.72
CA GLU A 30 29.65 -27.82 15.96
C GLU A 30 30.73 -28.28 14.97
N SER A 31 30.65 -29.51 14.45
CA SER A 31 31.64 -30.03 13.49
C SER A 31 31.43 -29.52 12.06
N ASN A 32 30.33 -28.82 11.79
CA ASN A 32 29.87 -28.56 10.43
C ASN A 32 29.42 -27.10 10.20
N ILE A 33 29.34 -26.31 11.25
CA ILE A 33 28.88 -24.93 11.20
C ILE A 33 29.84 -24.03 10.42
N ASP A 34 31.15 -24.22 10.59
CA ASP A 34 32.16 -23.36 9.98
C ASP A 34 32.15 -23.45 8.45
N TYR A 35 32.04 -24.65 7.88
CA TYR A 35 31.96 -24.78 6.42
C TYR A 35 30.62 -24.27 5.88
N LYS A 36 29.51 -24.45 6.61
CA LYS A 36 28.20 -23.91 6.18
C LYS A 36 28.21 -22.38 6.16
N VAL A 37 28.88 -21.75 7.13
CA VAL A 37 29.06 -20.30 7.16
C VAL A 37 29.96 -19.85 6.00
N ILE A 38 31.04 -20.57 5.71
CA ILE A 38 31.92 -20.27 4.57
C ILE A 38 31.16 -20.43 3.24
N ASP A 39 30.37 -21.48 3.06
CA ASP A 39 29.54 -21.70 1.87
C ASP A 39 28.51 -20.57 1.68
N LEU A 40 27.94 -20.05 2.77
CA LEU A 40 27.04 -18.91 2.74
C LEU A 40 27.78 -17.63 2.31
N ILE A 41 28.97 -17.37 2.86
CA ILE A 41 29.79 -16.21 2.52
C ILE A 41 30.19 -16.26 1.05
N ASN A 42 30.70 -17.40 0.58
CA ASN A 42 31.08 -17.59 -0.82
C ASN A 42 29.87 -17.42 -1.76
N GLY A 43 28.70 -17.94 -1.38
CA GLY A 43 27.47 -17.75 -2.15
C GLY A 43 27.06 -16.28 -2.25
N ILE A 44 27.27 -15.49 -1.21
CA ILE A 44 27.01 -14.04 -1.22
C ILE A 44 28.01 -13.33 -2.16
N GLU A 45 29.29 -13.65 -2.06
CA GLU A 45 30.35 -13.04 -2.88
C GLU A 45 30.22 -13.36 -4.38
N GLU A 46 29.89 -14.61 -4.73
CA GLU A 46 29.66 -15.02 -6.11
C GLU A 46 28.46 -14.31 -6.73
N GLN A 47 27.37 -14.12 -5.98
CA GLN A 47 26.20 -13.37 -6.48
C GLN A 47 26.48 -11.89 -6.67
N ILE A 48 27.27 -11.25 -5.80
CA ILE A 48 27.71 -9.86 -5.99
C ILE A 48 28.52 -9.72 -7.29
N THR A 49 29.32 -10.74 -7.62
CA THR A 49 30.19 -10.76 -8.80
C THR A 49 29.39 -11.01 -10.10
N GLU A 50 28.41 -11.92 -10.10
CA GLU A 50 27.56 -12.20 -11.26
C GLU A 50 26.57 -11.06 -11.58
N THR A 51 26.09 -10.35 -10.56
CA THR A 51 25.16 -9.22 -10.72
C THR A 51 25.83 -8.04 -11.44
N SER A 52 27.16 -7.94 -11.37
CA SER A 52 27.96 -6.94 -12.08
C SER A 52 28.02 -7.18 -13.61
N HIS A 53 27.74 -8.40 -14.08
CA HIS A 53 27.87 -8.78 -15.49
C HIS A 53 26.55 -9.02 -16.24
N ARG A 54 25.40 -9.05 -15.54
CA ARG A 54 24.07 -9.13 -16.19
C ARG A 54 23.36 -7.78 -16.21
N ARG A 55 23.67 -6.97 -17.22
CA ARG A 55 22.80 -5.86 -17.65
C ARG A 55 21.99 -6.24 -18.90
N ILE A 56 20.67 -6.12 -18.74
CA ILE A 56 19.61 -5.88 -19.74
C ILE A 56 18.88 -7.12 -20.30
N GLN A 57 17.68 -7.34 -19.76
CA GLN A 57 16.46 -7.71 -20.49
C GLN A 57 15.32 -6.82 -19.93
N PRO A 58 14.53 -6.11 -20.76
CA PRO A 58 13.43 -5.28 -20.29
C PRO A 58 12.16 -6.13 -20.18
N ILE A 59 12.02 -6.83 -19.06
CA ILE A 59 10.71 -7.20 -18.55
C ILE A 59 10.46 -6.18 -17.43
N GLU A 60 9.36 -5.43 -17.50
CA GLU A 60 8.99 -4.45 -16.47
C GLU A 60 8.57 -5.13 -15.17
N GLU A 61 9.40 -5.99 -14.61
CA GLU A 61 9.13 -6.62 -13.32
C GLU A 61 9.22 -5.57 -12.20
N PRO A 62 8.30 -5.62 -11.23
CA PRO A 62 8.41 -4.87 -9.98
C PRO A 62 9.78 -5.12 -9.35
N SER A 63 10.41 -4.10 -8.76
CA SER A 63 11.66 -4.35 -8.02
C SER A 63 11.38 -5.20 -6.79
N TYR A 64 12.43 -5.81 -6.23
CA TYR A 64 12.34 -6.44 -4.91
C TYR A 64 11.81 -5.47 -3.84
N LEU A 65 12.07 -4.15 -3.95
CA LEU A 65 11.52 -3.13 -3.04
C LEU A 65 9.98 -3.08 -3.11
N PHE A 66 9.40 -3.24 -4.30
CA PHE A 66 7.94 -3.31 -4.45
C PHE A 66 7.39 -4.61 -3.88
N GLU A 67 8.09 -5.73 -4.10
CA GLU A 67 7.73 -7.01 -3.50
C GLU A 67 7.83 -6.99 -1.97
N MET A 68 8.76 -6.24 -1.39
CA MET A 68 8.83 -6.01 0.06
C MET A 68 7.61 -5.24 0.57
N ILE A 69 7.19 -4.17 -0.11
CA ILE A 69 5.97 -3.43 0.25
C ILE A 69 4.73 -4.33 0.11
N LYS A 70 4.66 -5.12 -0.97
CA LYS A 70 3.59 -6.09 -1.20
C LYS A 70 3.54 -7.14 -0.09
N TRP A 71 4.70 -7.66 0.31
CA TRP A 71 4.83 -8.60 1.41
C TRP A 71 4.38 -7.98 2.73
N HIS A 72 4.76 -6.72 3.01
CA HIS A 72 4.29 -5.97 4.18
C HIS A 72 2.76 -5.95 4.27
N TYR A 73 2.04 -5.72 3.16
CA TYR A 73 0.58 -5.76 3.18
C TYR A 73 0.02 -7.17 3.39
N LYS A 74 0.63 -8.21 2.81
CA LYS A 74 0.22 -9.61 3.04
C LYS A 74 0.36 -10.00 4.52
N GLN A 75 1.42 -9.55 5.19
CA GLN A 75 1.62 -9.82 6.62
C GLN A 75 0.64 -9.03 7.50
N ASN A 76 0.33 -7.79 7.15
CA ASN A 76 -0.62 -6.93 7.85
C ASN A 76 -2.09 -7.25 7.52
N SER A 77 -2.43 -8.54 7.48
CA SER A 77 -3.75 -9.07 7.13
C SER A 77 -4.78 -9.02 8.26
N ARG A 78 -4.45 -8.41 9.40
CA ARG A 78 -5.33 -8.39 10.58
C ARG A 78 -5.60 -6.98 11.10
N ILE A 79 -6.83 -6.76 11.56
CA ILE A 79 -7.24 -5.54 12.25
C ILE A 79 -7.27 -5.83 13.75
N GLU A 80 -6.47 -5.07 14.50
CA GLU A 80 -6.43 -5.12 15.96
C GLU A 80 -7.67 -4.44 16.56
N ARG A 81 -8.23 -5.03 17.62
CA ARG A 81 -9.32 -4.38 18.37
C ARG A 81 -8.75 -3.25 19.23
N LEU A 82 -9.50 -2.14 19.31
CA LEU A 82 -9.16 -1.00 20.17
C LEU A 82 -9.03 -1.35 21.65
N ILE A 83 -9.87 -2.26 22.16
CA ILE A 83 -9.93 -2.60 23.59
C ILE A 83 -8.98 -3.75 23.94
N ASN A 84 -8.61 -4.57 22.94
CA ASN A 84 -7.72 -5.72 23.15
C ASN A 84 -6.90 -5.99 21.88
N PRO A 85 -5.72 -5.36 21.71
CA PRO A 85 -4.89 -5.54 20.52
C PRO A 85 -4.43 -6.99 20.29
N ALA A 86 -4.37 -7.81 21.35
CA ALA A 86 -4.05 -9.24 21.24
C ALA A 86 -5.18 -10.03 20.52
N GLU A 87 -6.41 -9.50 20.56
CA GLU A 87 -7.50 -9.97 19.74
C GLU A 87 -7.57 -9.16 18.44
N SER A 88 -7.26 -9.83 17.34
CA SER A 88 -7.35 -9.26 16.00
C SER A 88 -8.21 -10.15 15.11
N PHE A 89 -8.76 -9.59 14.05
CA PHE A 89 -9.54 -10.34 13.07
C PHE A 89 -8.92 -10.22 11.67
N PRO A 90 -9.08 -11.23 10.80
CA PRO A 90 -8.70 -11.11 9.40
C PRO A 90 -9.38 -9.90 8.74
N ILE A 91 -8.62 -9.15 7.96
CA ILE A 91 -9.09 -7.95 7.28
C ILE A 91 -10.20 -8.27 6.27
N GLU A 92 -10.21 -9.50 5.74
CA GLU A 92 -11.22 -10.03 4.83
C GLU A 92 -12.55 -10.35 5.52
N GLU A 93 -12.50 -10.75 6.80
CA GLU A 93 -13.70 -11.02 7.60
C GLU A 93 -14.29 -9.72 8.18
N SER A 94 -13.51 -8.65 8.22
CA SER A 94 -13.96 -7.31 8.57
C SER A 94 -14.56 -6.55 7.38
N TYR A 95 -14.93 -7.26 6.29
CA TYR A 95 -15.48 -6.67 5.07
C TYR A 95 -16.69 -5.79 5.40
N ILE A 96 -16.40 -4.51 5.40
CA ILE A 96 -17.26 -3.39 5.71
C ILE A 96 -18.30 -3.31 4.60
N ASN A 97 -19.59 -3.36 4.93
CA ASN A 97 -20.70 -3.03 4.04
C ASN A 97 -20.70 -1.52 3.72
N LEU A 98 -19.60 -1.03 3.16
CA LEU A 98 -19.47 0.32 2.63
C LEU A 98 -19.98 0.30 1.19
N ALA A 99 -21.20 0.79 1.01
CA ALA A 99 -21.65 1.17 -0.31
C ALA A 99 -20.91 2.46 -0.72
N ILE A 100 -20.01 2.35 -1.70
CA ILE A 100 -19.40 3.51 -2.34
C ILE A 100 -20.39 4.04 -3.38
N VAL A 101 -20.61 5.34 -3.40
CA VAL A 101 -21.64 5.97 -4.26
C VAL A 101 -21.02 7.14 -4.99
N ASP A 102 -21.38 7.33 -6.26
CA ASP A 102 -20.98 8.50 -7.03
C ASP A 102 -21.75 9.75 -6.55
N SER A 103 -21.02 10.80 -6.18
CA SER A 103 -21.59 12.06 -5.71
C SER A 103 -22.39 12.81 -6.79
N LYS A 104 -22.08 12.63 -8.08
CA LYS A 104 -22.82 13.27 -9.19
C LYS A 104 -24.23 12.69 -9.32
N GLU A 105 -24.37 11.39 -9.14
CA GLU A 105 -25.66 10.71 -9.14
C GLU A 105 -26.49 11.12 -7.90
N GLN A 106 -25.83 11.28 -6.76
CA GLN A 106 -26.46 11.72 -5.51
C GLN A 106 -26.97 13.16 -5.59
N GLN A 107 -26.16 14.12 -6.06
CA GLN A 107 -26.56 15.53 -6.20
C GLN A 107 -27.73 15.69 -7.19
N GLY A 108 -27.77 14.89 -8.26
CA GLY A 108 -28.89 14.88 -9.20
C GLY A 108 -30.20 14.39 -8.59
N LYS A 109 -30.16 13.39 -7.69
CA LYS A 109 -31.32 12.88 -6.95
C LYS A 109 -31.76 13.87 -5.86
N GLU A 110 -30.83 14.44 -5.11
CA GLU A 110 -31.11 15.44 -4.06
C GLU A 110 -31.75 16.72 -4.62
N LYS A 111 -31.31 17.18 -5.80
CA LYS A 111 -31.89 18.37 -6.45
C LYS A 111 -33.35 18.15 -6.88
N LYS A 112 -33.66 16.97 -7.43
CA LYS A 112 -35.04 16.59 -7.80
C LYS A 112 -35.98 16.48 -6.61
N LEU A 113 -35.48 16.05 -5.44
CA LEU A 113 -36.25 15.94 -4.20
C LEU A 113 -36.52 17.31 -3.54
N ARG A 114 -35.56 18.25 -3.63
CA ARG A 114 -35.74 19.62 -3.15
C ARG A 114 -36.81 20.38 -3.93
N ASP A 115 -36.93 20.10 -5.23
CA ASP A 115 -37.97 20.68 -6.08
C ASP A 115 -39.37 20.07 -5.83
N ALA A 116 -39.44 18.90 -5.18
CA ALA A 116 -40.68 18.13 -5.02
C ALA A 116 -41.43 18.33 -3.69
N ASN A 117 -40.78 18.73 -2.60
CA ASN A 117 -41.40 18.73 -1.26
C ASN A 117 -41.43 20.11 -0.59
N GLN A 118 -42.52 20.84 -0.84
CA GLN A 118 -43.12 21.69 0.19
C GLN A 118 -44.15 20.85 0.95
N HIS A 119 -43.94 20.72 2.26
CA HIS A 119 -44.85 20.19 3.29
C HIS A 119 -44.90 18.66 3.52
N GLU A 120 -44.66 18.34 4.80
CA GLU A 120 -44.99 17.12 5.55
C GLU A 120 -44.04 15.91 5.55
N THR A 121 -43.77 15.49 6.80
CA THR A 121 -43.20 14.19 7.24
C THR A 121 -41.67 14.09 7.32
N ILE A 122 -41.14 14.68 8.39
CA ILE A 122 -39.74 14.63 8.89
C ILE A 122 -39.26 13.20 9.28
N MET A 123 -40.11 12.17 9.20
CA MET A 123 -39.71 10.77 9.44
C MET A 123 -39.52 9.91 8.16
N GLY A 124 -40.09 10.28 7.01
CA GLY A 124 -39.85 9.55 5.74
C GLY A 124 -38.51 9.93 5.09
N THR A 125 -38.02 11.14 5.38
CA THR A 125 -36.80 11.71 4.79
C THR A 125 -35.53 10.98 5.18
N PHE A 126 -35.46 10.25 6.31
CA PHE A 126 -34.21 9.61 6.72
C PHE A 126 -33.86 8.37 5.89
N GLU A 127 -34.85 7.62 5.40
CA GLU A 127 -34.66 6.51 4.46
C GLU A 127 -34.65 6.98 3.00
N ASP A 128 -35.41 8.03 2.67
CA ASP A 128 -35.43 8.62 1.32
C ASP A 128 -34.12 9.36 0.95
N ILE A 129 -33.38 9.90 1.93
CA ILE A 129 -31.99 10.41 1.75
C ILE A 129 -31.02 9.26 1.39
N TYR A 130 -31.38 8.01 1.67
CA TYR A 130 -30.67 6.80 1.27
C TYR A 130 -31.38 6.05 0.14
N GLY A 131 -32.18 6.74 -0.69
CA GLY A 131 -32.76 6.18 -1.91
C GLY A 131 -31.72 5.37 -2.69
N VAL A 132 -32.10 4.16 -3.12
CA VAL A 132 -31.23 3.09 -3.67
C VAL A 132 -29.94 3.64 -4.27
N LYS A 133 -28.91 3.62 -3.42
CA LYS A 133 -27.54 3.96 -3.78
C LYS A 133 -27.04 2.82 -4.64
N THR A 134 -26.76 3.08 -5.91
CA THR A 134 -26.07 2.14 -6.80
C THR A 134 -24.68 1.90 -6.21
N PRO A 135 -24.44 0.75 -5.58
CA PRO A 135 -23.16 0.50 -4.94
C PRO A 135 -22.11 0.33 -6.03
N ILE A 136 -21.03 1.12 -5.95
CA ILE A 136 -19.86 0.95 -6.79
C ILE A 136 -19.04 -0.19 -6.19
N ASN A 137 -18.75 -1.20 -7.01
CA ASN A 137 -17.80 -2.23 -6.61
C ASN A 137 -16.41 -1.60 -6.45
N VAL A 138 -15.67 -2.01 -5.42
CA VAL A 138 -14.32 -1.49 -5.16
C VAL A 138 -13.39 -1.62 -6.37
N LYS A 139 -13.54 -2.69 -7.15
CA LYS A 139 -12.79 -2.91 -8.41
C LYS A 139 -13.02 -1.82 -9.45
N ASP A 140 -14.21 -1.23 -9.44
CA ASP A 140 -14.69 -0.29 -10.44
C ASP A 140 -14.59 1.18 -10.01
N ILE A 141 -14.03 1.47 -8.82
CA ILE A 141 -13.90 2.83 -8.29
C ILE A 141 -13.22 3.78 -9.29
N PHE A 142 -12.25 3.29 -10.06
CA PHE A 142 -11.54 4.10 -11.05
C PHE A 142 -12.20 4.09 -12.43
N ASN A 143 -13.23 3.28 -12.67
CA ASN A 143 -13.89 3.20 -13.97
C ASN A 143 -14.81 4.40 -14.24
N THR A 144 -15.29 5.05 -13.17
CA THR A 144 -16.14 6.25 -13.25
C THR A 144 -15.36 7.55 -13.48
N CYS A 145 -14.05 7.55 -13.24
CA CYS A 145 -13.19 8.72 -13.48
C CYS A 145 -12.85 8.85 -14.96
N LYS A 146 -13.40 9.89 -15.60
CA LYS A 146 -13.19 10.19 -17.03
C LYS A 146 -11.92 11.00 -17.32
N GLU A 147 -11.22 11.47 -16.29
CA GLU A 147 -10.06 12.35 -16.41
C GLU A 147 -8.73 11.59 -16.48
N VAL A 148 -7.74 12.21 -17.13
CA VAL A 148 -6.40 11.64 -17.40
C VAL A 148 -5.56 11.47 -16.11
N GLY A 149 -5.95 12.09 -14.99
CA GLY A 149 -5.43 11.82 -13.65
C GLY A 149 -6.57 11.45 -12.72
N LYS A 150 -6.86 10.16 -12.56
CA LYS A 150 -8.00 9.73 -11.75
C LYS A 150 -7.67 9.95 -10.27
N LYS A 151 -8.25 11.01 -9.72
CA LYS A 151 -8.30 11.26 -8.29
C LYS A 151 -9.66 10.85 -7.77
N VAL A 152 -9.67 10.00 -6.76
CA VAL A 152 -10.89 9.58 -6.08
C VAL A 152 -10.82 10.06 -4.65
N LEU A 153 -11.84 10.80 -4.23
CA LEU A 153 -12.00 11.22 -2.85
C LEU A 153 -13.11 10.41 -2.19
N VAL A 154 -12.76 9.67 -1.14
CA VAL A 154 -13.69 8.83 -0.39
C VAL A 154 -14.16 9.58 0.85
N PHE A 155 -15.44 9.96 0.86
CA PHE A 155 -16.07 10.61 2.00
C PHE A 155 -16.80 9.60 2.89
N GLY A 156 -16.89 9.93 4.19
CA GLY A 156 -17.66 9.14 5.14
C GLY A 156 -17.51 9.68 6.55
N ARG A 157 -18.50 9.40 7.41
CA ARG A 157 -18.49 9.82 8.82
C ARG A 157 -17.27 9.26 9.57
N ALA A 158 -16.87 9.90 10.66
CA ALA A 158 -15.89 9.32 11.59
C ALA A 158 -16.36 7.94 12.04
N GLY A 159 -15.43 6.97 12.15
CA GLY A 159 -15.74 5.60 12.55
C GLY A 159 -16.39 4.71 11.48
N ILE A 160 -16.70 5.21 10.28
CA ILE A 160 -17.34 4.38 9.23
C ILE A 160 -16.40 3.34 8.59
N GLY A 161 -15.09 3.40 8.89
CA GLY A 161 -14.10 2.45 8.39
C GLY A 161 -13.26 2.91 7.19
N LYS A 162 -13.06 4.22 6.97
CA LYS A 162 -12.23 4.76 5.85
C LYS A 162 -10.78 4.25 5.88
N SER A 163 -10.13 4.30 7.04
CA SER A 163 -8.77 3.77 7.20
C SER A 163 -8.74 2.24 7.03
N THR A 164 -9.78 1.55 7.51
CA THR A 164 -9.95 0.10 7.29
C THR A 164 -10.09 -0.23 5.81
N PHE A 165 -10.85 0.56 5.06
CA PHE A 165 -10.98 0.43 3.61
C PHE A 165 -9.62 0.55 2.92
N CYS A 166 -8.81 1.57 3.27
CA CYS A 166 -7.46 1.74 2.70
C CYS A 166 -6.57 0.53 2.95
N ARG A 167 -6.55 0.01 4.19
CA ARG A 167 -5.81 -1.22 4.53
C ARG A 167 -6.31 -2.44 3.76
N TYR A 168 -7.63 -2.58 3.63
CA TYR A 168 -8.26 -3.70 2.92
C TYR A 168 -7.85 -3.71 1.46
N VAL A 169 -7.94 -2.58 0.76
CA VAL A 169 -7.60 -2.54 -0.67
C VAL A 169 -6.11 -2.75 -0.93
N SER A 170 -5.23 -2.22 -0.08
CA SER A 170 -3.78 -2.51 -0.15
C SER A 170 -3.50 -4.01 0.03
N HIS A 171 -4.15 -4.64 0.99
CA HIS A 171 -4.01 -6.07 1.24
C HIS A 171 -4.55 -6.93 0.07
N GLN A 172 -5.71 -6.58 -0.48
CA GLN A 172 -6.27 -7.28 -1.65
C GLN A 172 -5.43 -7.09 -2.92
N TRP A 173 -4.93 -5.87 -3.16
CA TRP A 173 -3.95 -5.62 -4.23
C TRP A 173 -2.71 -6.48 -4.07
N ALA A 174 -2.18 -6.60 -2.85
CA ALA A 174 -1.01 -7.43 -2.59
C ALA A 174 -1.26 -8.93 -2.85
N LYS A 175 -2.51 -9.40 -2.71
CA LYS A 175 -2.95 -10.75 -3.10
C LYS A 175 -3.29 -10.88 -4.59
N ASN A 176 -3.02 -9.85 -5.40
CA ASN A 176 -3.38 -9.78 -6.83
C ASN A 176 -4.90 -9.87 -7.08
N ALA A 177 -5.74 -9.47 -6.12
CA ALA A 177 -7.20 -9.56 -6.21
C ALA A 177 -7.87 -8.24 -6.63
N LEU A 178 -7.16 -7.11 -6.49
CA LEU A 178 -7.61 -5.77 -6.89
C LEU A 178 -6.54 -5.05 -7.70
N TRP A 179 -7.02 -4.26 -8.67
CA TRP A 179 -6.26 -3.29 -9.46
C TRP A 179 -4.90 -3.79 -10.02
N PRO A 180 -4.91 -4.86 -10.85
CA PRO A 180 -3.70 -5.41 -11.46
C PRO A 180 -2.95 -4.42 -12.38
N GLU A 181 -3.60 -3.33 -12.78
CA GLU A 181 -3.00 -2.25 -13.58
C GLU A 181 -1.94 -1.43 -12.82
N TYR A 182 -1.90 -1.50 -11.49
CA TYR A 182 -0.89 -0.82 -10.69
C TYR A 182 0.20 -1.79 -10.24
N ASN A 183 1.44 -1.47 -10.61
CA ASN A 183 2.63 -2.21 -10.18
C ASN A 183 2.95 -1.97 -8.71
N LEU A 184 2.48 -0.86 -8.14
CA LEU A 184 2.61 -0.53 -6.72
C LEU A 184 1.40 0.23 -6.21
N VAL A 185 0.94 -0.15 -5.02
CA VAL A 185 0.07 0.66 -4.18
C VAL A 185 0.88 1.16 -2.99
N VAL A 186 0.87 2.47 -2.76
CA VAL A 186 1.52 3.11 -1.60
C VAL A 186 0.45 3.72 -0.72
N LEU A 187 0.25 3.13 0.47
CA LEU A 187 -0.59 3.68 1.52
C LEU A 187 0.21 4.62 2.43
N ILE A 188 -0.14 5.90 2.44
CA ILE A 188 0.43 6.89 3.35
C ILE A 188 -0.64 7.33 4.35
N SER A 189 -0.35 7.13 5.63
CA SER A 189 -1.16 7.71 6.71
C SER A 189 -0.77 9.18 6.87
N LEU A 190 -1.61 10.09 6.38
CA LEU A 190 -1.35 11.52 6.40
C LEU A 190 -1.20 12.06 7.83
N ARG A 191 -1.96 11.53 8.81
CA ARG A 191 -1.76 11.85 10.24
C ARG A 191 -0.37 11.51 10.80
N SER A 192 0.42 10.69 10.10
CA SER A 192 1.79 10.36 10.50
C SER A 192 2.83 11.40 10.09
N LEU A 193 2.47 12.33 9.19
CA LEU A 193 3.36 13.40 8.73
C LEU A 193 3.47 14.50 9.80
N THR A 194 4.11 14.16 10.91
CA THR A 194 4.31 15.00 12.10
C THR A 194 5.78 15.36 12.28
N GLU A 195 6.07 16.45 13.00
CA GLU A 195 7.45 16.87 13.28
C GLU A 195 8.26 15.81 14.05
N ASN A 196 7.59 15.06 14.93
CA ASN A 196 8.21 13.99 15.71
C ASN A 196 8.65 12.83 14.82
N ARG A 197 7.85 12.45 13.81
CA ARG A 197 8.23 11.39 12.87
C ARG A 197 9.15 11.93 11.78
N TYR A 198 9.03 13.18 11.38
CA TYR A 198 9.81 13.79 10.31
C TYR A 198 10.42 15.09 10.82
N SER A 199 11.60 15.02 11.42
CA SER A 199 12.28 16.21 11.93
C SER A 199 12.76 17.14 10.81
N PRO A 200 12.87 18.45 11.05
CA PRO A 200 13.39 19.38 10.05
C PRO A 200 14.78 18.96 9.54
N LEU A 201 14.96 18.97 8.22
CA LEU A 201 16.26 18.71 7.60
C LEU A 201 17.15 19.96 7.66
N SER A 202 18.45 19.78 7.45
CA SER A 202 19.39 20.90 7.32
C SER A 202 18.92 21.92 6.27
N SER A 203 19.21 23.20 6.49
CA SER A 203 18.77 24.31 5.64
C SER A 203 18.92 24.01 4.14
N GLY A 204 17.81 24.14 3.40
CA GLY A 204 17.76 23.93 1.96
C GLY A 204 17.37 22.52 1.50
N LYS A 205 17.22 21.55 2.41
CA LYS A 205 16.70 20.21 2.09
C LYS A 205 15.22 20.10 2.42
N SER A 206 14.48 19.38 1.58
CA SER A 206 13.07 19.00 1.81
C SER A 206 12.92 17.50 1.66
N TYR A 207 11.94 16.94 2.35
CA TYR A 207 11.57 15.53 2.16
C TYR A 207 11.04 15.33 0.74
N SER A 208 11.39 14.20 0.14
CA SER A 208 10.88 13.70 -1.14
C SER A 208 9.91 12.54 -0.91
N LEU A 209 9.13 12.19 -1.94
CA LEU A 209 8.27 11.00 -1.91
C LEU A 209 9.02 9.71 -1.55
N VAL A 210 10.29 9.61 -1.99
CA VAL A 210 11.17 8.47 -1.70
C VAL A 210 11.46 8.41 -0.21
N ASP A 211 11.72 9.55 0.44
CA ASP A 211 11.99 9.59 1.88
C ASP A 211 10.76 9.18 2.70
N ILE A 212 9.56 9.57 2.24
CA ILE A 212 8.30 9.14 2.86
C ILE A 212 8.12 7.62 2.71
N VAL A 213 8.28 7.07 1.52
CA VAL A 213 8.12 5.63 1.28
C VAL A 213 9.19 4.82 2.02
N ALA A 214 10.45 5.27 2.00
CA ALA A 214 11.54 4.67 2.75
C ALA A 214 11.17 4.56 4.23
N LYS A 215 10.72 5.66 4.82
CA LYS A 215 10.40 5.72 6.25
C LYS A 215 9.16 4.92 6.67
N GLU A 216 8.16 4.80 5.81
CA GLU A 216 6.94 4.07 6.15
C GLU A 216 7.06 2.56 5.95
N TYR A 217 7.94 2.08 5.06
CA TYR A 217 8.00 0.66 4.67
C TYR A 217 9.29 -0.06 5.00
N PHE A 218 10.37 0.67 5.26
CA PHE A 218 11.69 0.09 5.50
C PHE A 218 12.18 0.47 6.89
N SER A 219 12.63 -0.53 7.65
CA SER A 219 13.10 -0.35 9.03
C SER A 219 14.51 0.24 9.13
N HIS A 220 15.25 0.20 8.03
CA HIS A 220 16.62 0.69 7.93
C HIS A 220 16.73 1.65 6.75
N ASP A 221 17.71 2.54 6.81
CA ASP A 221 18.01 3.43 5.71
C ASP A 221 18.37 2.63 4.45
N LEU A 222 17.75 3.02 3.34
CA LEU A 222 18.03 2.42 2.04
C LEU A 222 19.44 2.80 1.57
N SER A 223 20.10 1.89 0.85
CA SER A 223 21.34 2.20 0.15
C SER A 223 21.13 3.33 -0.88
N GLU A 224 22.19 3.97 -1.36
CA GLU A 224 22.06 4.96 -2.44
C GLU A 224 21.49 4.33 -3.73
N GLU A 225 21.85 3.08 -4.00
CA GLU A 225 21.36 2.31 -5.15
C GLU A 225 19.86 2.03 -5.02
N ASP A 226 19.41 1.56 -3.86
CA ASP A 226 18.01 1.28 -3.53
C ASP A 226 17.17 2.55 -3.58
N THR A 227 17.70 3.65 -3.04
CA THR A 227 17.07 4.97 -3.06
C THR A 227 16.87 5.46 -4.50
N SER A 228 17.89 5.28 -5.34
CA SER A 228 17.84 5.63 -6.77
C SER A 228 16.83 4.76 -7.53
N LEU A 229 16.82 3.45 -7.26
CA LEU A 229 15.88 2.49 -7.82
C LEU A 229 14.44 2.86 -7.45
N LEU A 230 14.17 3.07 -6.16
CA LEU A 230 12.86 3.47 -5.66
C LEU A 230 12.39 4.78 -6.29
N ARG A 231 13.27 5.79 -6.38
CA ARG A 231 12.96 7.06 -7.04
C ARG A 231 12.53 6.88 -8.48
N LYS A 232 13.29 6.11 -9.26
CA LYS A 232 12.99 5.85 -10.67
C LYS A 232 11.63 5.16 -10.85
N GLN A 233 11.28 4.27 -9.93
CA GLN A 233 10.04 3.51 -9.99
C GLN A 233 8.82 4.28 -9.47
N LEU A 234 8.96 5.10 -8.43
CA LEU A 234 7.88 5.95 -7.93
C LEU A 234 7.46 7.03 -8.95
N ASN A 235 8.37 7.45 -9.82
CA ASN A 235 8.07 8.35 -10.93
C ASN A 235 7.30 7.66 -12.07
N LYS A 236 7.06 6.34 -11.99
CA LYS A 236 6.24 5.65 -12.97
C LYS A 236 4.77 5.92 -12.72
N ARG A 237 4.08 6.03 -13.84
CA ARG A 237 2.65 6.18 -14.02
C ARG A 237 1.81 5.04 -13.39
N THR A 238 2.42 3.87 -13.22
CA THR A 238 1.80 2.66 -12.64
C THR A 238 1.73 2.61 -11.10
N VAL A 239 1.86 3.74 -10.40
CA VAL A 239 1.81 3.80 -8.92
C VAL A 239 0.50 4.42 -8.45
N LEU A 240 -0.24 3.70 -7.61
CA LEU A 240 -1.43 4.21 -6.94
C LEU A 240 -1.07 4.70 -5.53
N TRP A 241 -1.39 5.96 -5.23
CA TRP A 241 -1.21 6.52 -3.90
C TRP A 241 -2.55 6.51 -3.15
N LEU A 242 -2.57 5.87 -1.98
CA LEU A 242 -3.69 5.89 -1.05
C LEU A 242 -3.33 6.80 0.11
N LEU A 243 -4.02 7.93 0.23
CA LEU A 243 -3.75 8.95 1.23
C LEU A 243 -4.85 8.91 2.30
N ASP A 244 -4.55 8.32 3.46
CA ASP A 244 -5.52 8.11 4.56
C ASP A 244 -5.40 9.22 5.62
N GLY A 245 -6.53 9.78 6.06
CA GLY A 245 -6.56 10.81 7.12
C GLY A 245 -6.32 12.25 6.64
N TYR A 246 -6.81 12.61 5.45
CA TYR A 246 -6.64 13.98 4.90
C TYR A 246 -7.23 15.07 5.81
N ASP A 247 -8.42 14.83 6.37
CA ASP A 247 -9.10 15.75 7.28
C ASP A 247 -8.32 15.99 8.58
N GLU A 248 -7.46 15.05 8.97
CA GLU A 248 -6.65 15.11 10.18
C GLU A 248 -5.43 16.05 10.04
N ILE A 249 -4.89 16.21 8.82
CA ILE A 249 -3.64 16.98 8.61
C ILE A 249 -3.84 18.34 7.94
N VAL A 250 -4.87 18.52 7.10
CA VAL A 250 -4.98 19.68 6.21
C VAL A 250 -4.92 21.04 6.92
N GLN A 251 -5.31 21.09 8.19
CA GLN A 251 -5.30 22.32 9.00
C GLN A 251 -3.95 22.61 9.66
N ASN A 252 -3.05 21.64 9.75
CA ASN A 252 -1.80 21.75 10.51
C ASN A 252 -0.68 20.91 9.89
N VAL A 253 -0.40 21.13 8.60
CA VAL A 253 0.76 20.52 7.94
C VAL A 253 2.03 21.23 8.44
N PRO A 254 3.04 20.52 8.97
CA PRO A 254 4.31 21.14 9.34
C PRO A 254 4.99 21.82 8.15
N SER A 255 5.56 23.01 8.36
CA SER A 255 6.08 23.85 7.28
C SER A 255 7.15 23.17 6.42
N HIS A 256 8.04 22.38 7.03
CA HIS A 256 9.06 21.62 6.32
C HIS A 256 8.52 20.38 5.56
N LEU A 257 7.28 19.98 5.82
CA LEU A 257 6.58 18.89 5.10
C LEU A 257 5.61 19.42 4.04
N GLN A 258 5.35 20.72 3.99
CA GLN A 258 4.38 21.30 3.07
C GLN A 258 4.71 20.95 1.60
N HIS A 259 6.00 21.01 1.23
CA HIS A 259 6.44 20.66 -0.11
C HIS A 259 6.10 19.20 -0.50
N VAL A 260 6.45 18.24 0.37
CA VAL A 260 6.21 16.82 0.08
C VAL A 260 4.72 16.46 0.16
N PHE A 261 3.97 17.16 1.03
CA PHE A 261 2.52 17.02 1.09
C PHE A 261 1.85 17.48 -0.21
N GLU A 262 2.26 18.63 -0.75
CA GLU A 262 1.79 19.10 -2.05
C GLU A 262 2.20 18.15 -3.18
N GLN A 263 3.41 17.56 -3.12
CA GLN A 263 3.82 16.52 -4.06
C GLN A 263 2.90 15.28 -3.97
N LEU A 264 2.59 14.78 -2.78
CA LEU A 264 1.68 13.63 -2.60
C LEU A 264 0.31 13.89 -3.25
N LEU A 265 -0.25 15.09 -3.09
CA LEU A 265 -1.55 15.45 -3.64
C LEU A 265 -1.53 15.66 -5.16
N ASN A 266 -0.41 16.12 -5.71
CA ASN A 266 -0.30 16.51 -7.11
C ASN A 266 0.36 15.46 -8.00
N THR A 267 0.97 14.43 -7.42
CA THR A 267 1.57 13.34 -8.18
C THR A 267 0.48 12.69 -9.04
N PRO A 268 0.63 12.72 -10.38
CA PRO A 268 -0.37 12.15 -11.26
C PRO A 268 -0.47 10.64 -11.00
N HIS A 269 -1.68 10.19 -10.72
CA HIS A 269 -2.02 8.77 -10.78
C HIS A 269 -2.28 8.44 -12.25
N HIS A 270 -1.57 7.44 -12.80
CA HIS A 270 -1.76 6.73 -14.10
C HIS A 270 -0.60 6.65 -15.05
#